data_AF-A0A7C1QXJ0-F1
#
_entry.id   AF-A0A7C1QXJ0-F1
#
_cell.length_a   1.000
_cell.length_b   1.000
_cell.length_c   1.000
_cell.angle_alpha   90.00
_cell.angle_beta   90.00
_cell.angle_gamma   90.00
#
_symmetry.space_group_name_H-M   'P 1'
#
loop_
_entity.id
_entity.type
_entity.pdbx_description
1 polymer ?
#
loop_
_entity_poly.entity_id
_entity_poly.type
_entity_poly.pdbx_seq_one_letter_code
_entity_poly.pdbx_strand_id
1 'polypeptide(L)'
;MTNDDILRFVGRYSLGRDSNPRNYEDSLHFLRFKVPGGFITSEQLRGVAELTQKYSKNLAEITDRVDIQLHWIKSEDALDIFKVMEELGFTTDMCGQGFGGARYGDPRNIICCPASGIEKDEIIDGRPLMEKLTKYLIGNSDFMDMPKKFKFSISGCGSDCVRGVTNDLAFVGVKQGDDIGYTLLIGGSAGSTQPGPRLAKPLGVFIKPEEAFDVGIATIKIHRDYSNREAKTKARFKWLVNEWGVEKIKEMLEEKLGGPFEPYNGLVFLKNSNHEGIQPQSQKSKYYINIPILGGRLSSEDMIYLADVAEGYGSGELRLTPTQNILIPDIENKEEVVKKLSERNFFLNGPKLKWSSIGCSSDFCGKTIRPHVKQILRNLVNYLVENYKLELLNESGIIIQVNGCPNHCCASSLAEIGLSGAVVKIEGHLVQTYSIILGGGVGPKSRLGRTIERGIPSYQIIKKISALINNYIINRKDSEIFRDFCNRHSEEELKNLIKN
;
A
#
# COMPACT_ATOMS: atom_id res chain seq x y z
N MET A 1 25.10 5.67 27.03
CA MET A 1 24.52 4.36 26.68
C MET A 1 24.45 3.54 27.96
N THR A 2 23.27 3.28 28.50
CA THR A 2 23.09 2.42 29.68
C THR A 2 22.64 1.02 29.22
N ASN A 3 22.91 -0.03 30.01
CA ASN A 3 22.38 -1.36 29.72
C ASN A 3 20.83 -1.37 29.71
N ASP A 4 20.21 -0.45 30.45
CA ASP A 4 18.76 -0.28 30.52
C ASP A 4 18.17 0.17 29.17
N ASP A 5 18.85 1.06 28.43
CA ASP A 5 18.41 1.50 27.10
C ASP A 5 18.39 0.33 26.09
N ILE A 6 19.32 -0.62 26.19
CA ILE A 6 19.37 -1.78 25.29
C ILE A 6 18.20 -2.72 25.59
N LEU A 7 18.00 -3.09 26.86
CA LEU A 7 16.90 -3.95 27.28
C LEU A 7 15.52 -3.34 26.95
N ARG A 8 15.41 -2.00 27.00
CA ARG A 8 14.21 -1.25 26.66
C ARG A 8 13.77 -1.42 25.19
N PHE A 9 14.71 -1.52 24.26
CA PHE A 9 14.42 -1.50 22.82
C PHE A 9 14.53 -2.85 22.09
N VAL A 10 15.22 -3.83 22.68
CA VAL A 10 15.37 -5.17 22.09
C VAL A 10 14.00 -5.78 21.76
N GLY A 11 13.86 -6.32 20.55
CA GLY A 11 12.63 -6.97 20.08
C GLY A 11 11.50 -6.03 19.67
N ARG A 12 11.59 -4.73 20.00
CA ARG A 12 10.57 -3.71 19.67
C ARG A 12 11.06 -2.70 18.64
N TYR A 13 12.36 -2.42 18.62
CA TYR A 13 12.98 -1.50 17.69
C TYR A 13 14.09 -2.18 16.89
N SER A 14 14.18 -1.82 15.62
CA SER A 14 15.14 -2.37 14.68
C SER A 14 15.36 -1.42 13.53
N LEU A 15 16.61 -1.32 13.08
CA LEU A 15 16.91 -0.72 11.79
C LEU A 15 16.74 -1.75 10.68
N GLY A 16 16.12 -1.32 9.59
CA GLY A 16 16.17 -2.03 8.32
C GLY A 16 17.50 -1.78 7.62
N ARG A 17 17.90 -2.68 6.72
CA ARG A 17 19.12 -2.50 5.92
C ARG A 17 18.76 -2.04 4.51
N ASP A 18 19.35 -0.93 4.09
CA ASP A 18 19.38 -0.55 2.69
C ASP A 18 20.45 -1.41 2.01
N SER A 19 20.00 -2.33 1.16
CA SER A 19 20.83 -3.42 0.65
C SER A 19 21.38 -3.13 -0.74
N ASN A 20 21.74 -1.87 -1.05
CA ASN A 20 22.23 -1.53 -2.39
C ASN A 20 23.70 -1.86 -2.60
N PRO A 21 24.06 -2.95 -3.31
CA PRO A 21 25.46 -3.28 -3.57
C PRO A 21 26.14 -2.28 -4.52
N ARG A 22 25.35 -1.43 -5.19
CA ARG A 22 25.83 -0.36 -6.07
C ARG A 22 25.85 1.01 -5.39
N ASN A 23 25.40 1.07 -4.12
CA ASN A 23 25.29 2.20 -3.20
C ASN A 23 25.34 3.63 -3.81
N TYR A 24 24.41 3.96 -4.71
CA TYR A 24 24.35 5.30 -5.34
C TYR A 24 23.86 6.41 -4.39
N GLU A 25 23.19 6.05 -3.31
CA GLU A 25 22.56 7.00 -2.38
C GLU A 25 23.37 7.19 -1.09
N ASP A 26 24.42 6.38 -0.87
CA ASP A 26 25.18 6.31 0.37
C ASP A 26 24.29 6.11 1.61
N SER A 27 23.33 5.18 1.50
CA SER A 27 22.39 4.82 2.56
C SER A 27 22.63 3.38 3.01
N LEU A 28 22.92 3.19 4.30
CA LEU A 28 23.20 1.86 4.86
C LEU A 28 21.98 1.26 5.57
N HIS A 29 21.18 2.10 6.25
CA HIS A 29 20.00 1.67 6.97
C HIS A 29 18.80 2.56 6.68
N PHE A 30 17.63 1.94 6.80
CA PHE A 30 16.37 2.64 6.83
C PHE A 30 15.68 2.39 8.16
N LEU A 31 14.79 3.30 8.53
CA LEU A 31 13.93 3.21 9.69
C LEU A 31 12.48 3.32 9.22
N ARG A 32 11.60 2.47 9.73
CA ARG A 32 10.18 2.54 9.41
C ARG A 32 9.36 2.71 10.68
N PHE A 33 8.60 3.79 10.74
CA PHE A 33 7.63 4.08 11.78
C PHE A 33 6.39 3.23 11.53
N LYS A 34 6.02 2.38 12.49
CA LYS A 34 4.72 1.72 12.45
C LYS A 34 3.64 2.74 12.76
N VAL A 35 2.75 2.97 11.81
CA VAL A 35 1.60 3.86 12.00
C VAL A 35 0.33 3.00 11.91
N PRO A 36 -0.21 2.50 13.05
CA PRO A 36 -1.37 1.62 13.07
C PRO A 36 -2.52 2.15 12.22
N GLY A 37 -2.96 1.39 11.22
CA GLY A 37 -4.04 1.81 10.32
C GLY A 37 -3.75 3.03 9.43
N GLY A 38 -2.59 3.68 9.60
CA GLY A 38 -2.24 4.94 8.96
C GLY A 38 -2.65 6.19 9.73
N PHE A 39 -3.19 6.06 10.95
CA PHE A 39 -3.65 7.19 11.75
C PHE A 39 -2.49 7.80 12.55
N ILE A 40 -2.29 9.11 12.44
CA ILE A 40 -1.21 9.85 13.07
C ILE A 40 -1.71 11.23 13.52
N THR A 41 -1.23 11.75 14.64
CA THR A 41 -1.53 13.13 15.07
C THR A 41 -0.59 14.15 14.44
N SER A 42 -0.97 15.43 14.47
CA SER A 42 -0.12 16.55 14.05
C SER A 42 1.19 16.59 14.84
N GLU A 43 1.13 16.39 16.16
CA GLU A 43 2.30 16.29 17.05
C GLU A 43 3.24 15.15 16.62
N GLN A 44 2.69 13.96 16.39
CA GLN A 44 3.46 12.81 15.91
C GLN A 44 4.11 13.10 14.55
N LEU A 45 3.39 13.73 13.62
CA LEU A 45 3.92 14.09 12.31
C LEU A 45 5.04 15.14 12.41
N ARG A 46 4.95 16.12 13.32
CA ARG A 46 6.03 17.07 13.63
C ARG A 46 7.26 16.37 14.17
N GLY A 47 7.09 15.42 15.10
CA GLY A 47 8.20 14.62 15.61
C GLY A 47 8.89 13.80 14.51
N VAL A 48 8.13 13.22 13.57
CA VAL A 48 8.72 12.58 12.37
C VAL A 48 9.46 13.61 11.50
N ALA A 49 8.95 14.82 11.37
CA ALA A 49 9.60 15.89 10.61
C ALA A 49 10.96 16.28 11.20
N GLU A 50 11.07 16.41 12.51
CA GLU A 50 12.34 16.69 13.21
C GLU A 50 13.38 15.60 12.95
N LEU A 51 12.97 14.33 13.10
CA LEU A 51 13.84 13.18 12.80
C LEU A 51 14.24 13.14 11.31
N THR A 52 13.33 13.53 10.43
CA THR A 52 13.58 13.58 8.98
C THR A 52 14.61 14.64 8.62
N GLN A 53 14.48 15.84 9.19
CA GLN A 53 15.42 16.93 8.98
C GLN A 53 16.81 16.56 9.50
N LYS A 54 16.88 15.94 10.68
CA LYS A 54 18.13 15.64 11.36
C LYS A 54 18.87 14.42 10.77
N TYR A 55 18.15 13.34 10.46
CA TYR A 55 18.78 12.03 10.17
C TYR A 55 18.56 11.49 8.76
N SER A 56 17.61 12.03 7.98
CA SER A 56 17.16 11.43 6.71
C SER A 56 17.36 12.32 5.48
N LYS A 57 18.37 13.19 5.51
CA LYS A 57 18.64 14.19 4.44
C LYS A 57 17.38 14.96 4.03
N ASN A 58 16.53 15.28 5.00
CA ASN A 58 15.25 15.96 4.82
C ASN A 58 14.27 15.25 3.86
N LEU A 59 14.26 13.91 3.84
CA LEU A 59 13.33 13.11 3.04
C LEU A 59 12.67 12.00 3.86
N ALA A 60 11.35 11.99 3.87
CA ALA A 60 10.51 10.89 4.36
C ALA A 60 9.69 10.27 3.22
N GLU A 61 9.38 8.98 3.35
CA GLU A 61 8.55 8.26 2.39
C GLU A 61 7.32 7.62 3.04
N ILE A 62 6.11 8.03 2.63
CA ILE A 62 4.87 7.31 2.92
C ILE A 62 4.87 6.00 2.12
N THR A 63 4.60 4.90 2.80
CA THR A 63 4.58 3.56 2.20
C THR A 63 3.17 3.13 1.80
N ASP A 64 3.06 2.14 0.91
CA ASP A 64 1.77 1.53 0.53
C ASP A 64 1.15 0.64 1.62
N ARG A 65 1.79 0.57 2.78
CA ARG A 65 1.29 -0.04 4.01
C ARG A 65 1.04 0.98 5.11
N VAL A 66 0.84 2.23 4.71
CA VAL A 66 0.46 3.35 5.58
C VAL A 66 1.41 3.57 6.75
N ASP A 67 2.69 3.21 6.57
CA ASP A 67 3.81 3.57 7.46
C ASP A 67 4.62 4.73 6.86
N ILE A 68 5.52 5.34 7.65
CA ILE A 68 6.53 6.32 7.19
C ILE A 68 7.92 5.68 7.24
N GLN A 69 8.73 5.90 6.22
CA GLN A 69 10.09 5.39 6.12
C GLN A 69 11.12 6.50 5.94
N LEU A 70 12.20 6.42 6.71
CA LEU A 70 13.40 7.26 6.62
C LEU A 70 14.58 6.44 6.13
N HIS A 71 15.49 7.08 5.42
CA HIS A 71 16.72 6.49 4.87
C HIS A 71 17.94 7.21 5.46
N TRP A 72 19.14 6.77 5.10
CA TRP A 72 20.41 7.34 5.57
C TRP A 72 20.64 7.26 7.08
N ILE A 73 19.91 6.38 7.77
CA ILE A 73 20.03 6.23 9.21
C ILE A 73 21.37 5.58 9.54
N LYS A 74 22.16 6.25 10.38
CA LYS A 74 23.39 5.67 10.92
C LYS A 74 23.04 4.80 12.11
N SER A 75 23.71 3.66 12.24
CA SER A 75 23.49 2.75 13.38
C SER A 75 23.83 3.39 14.73
N GLU A 76 24.77 4.35 14.73
CA GLU A 76 25.18 5.12 15.92
C GLU A 76 24.04 5.99 16.47
N ASP A 77 23.18 6.52 15.60
CA ASP A 77 22.06 7.40 15.96
C ASP A 77 20.81 6.62 16.41
N ALA A 78 20.82 5.29 16.30
CA ALA A 78 19.62 4.46 16.43
C ALA A 78 18.92 4.63 17.79
N LEU A 79 19.69 4.62 18.89
CA LEU A 79 19.12 4.70 20.24
C LEU A 79 18.48 6.06 20.52
N ASP A 80 19.08 7.15 20.02
CA ASP A 80 18.51 8.50 20.18
C ASP A 80 17.21 8.63 19.39
N ILE A 81 17.18 8.07 18.19
CA ILE A 81 15.96 8.01 17.37
C ILE A 81 14.88 7.17 18.08
N PHE A 82 15.23 6.01 18.63
CA PHE A 82 14.26 5.13 19.31
C PHE A 82 13.64 5.77 20.55
N LYS A 83 14.40 6.58 21.31
CA LYS A 83 13.87 7.35 22.44
C LYS A 83 12.78 8.32 21.99
N VAL A 84 13.06 9.13 20.97
CA VAL A 84 12.08 10.07 20.41
C VAL A 84 10.87 9.33 19.84
N MET A 85 11.09 8.20 19.14
CA MET A 85 9.99 7.38 18.64
C MET A 85 9.08 6.88 19.75
N GLU A 86 9.64 6.35 20.84
CA GLU A 86 8.85 5.82 21.95
C GLU A 86 8.07 6.93 22.67
N GLU A 87 8.68 8.11 22.87
CA GLU A 87 8.00 9.30 23.44
C GLU A 87 6.79 9.71 22.59
N LEU A 88 6.89 9.61 21.27
CA LEU A 88 5.80 9.87 20.31
C LEU A 88 4.82 8.69 20.17
N GLY A 89 5.04 7.58 20.87
CA GLY A 89 4.20 6.38 20.81
C GLY A 89 4.42 5.50 19.58
N PHE A 90 5.52 5.68 18.85
CA PHE A 90 5.90 4.86 17.70
C PHE A 90 6.79 3.67 18.07
N THR A 91 6.70 2.62 17.26
CA THR A 91 7.59 1.46 17.29
C THR A 91 8.04 1.10 15.87
N THR A 92 9.08 0.27 15.72
CA THR A 92 9.40 -0.38 14.44
C THR A 92 9.00 -1.85 14.44
N ASP A 93 8.34 -2.32 15.50
CA ASP A 93 7.95 -3.72 15.62
C ASP A 93 7.05 -4.12 14.45
N MET A 94 7.37 -5.26 13.84
CA MET A 94 6.66 -5.79 12.69
C MET A 94 6.58 -4.83 11.47
N CYS A 95 7.53 -3.91 11.32
CA CYS A 95 7.68 -3.10 10.10
C CYS A 95 8.46 -3.82 8.99
N GLY A 96 8.93 -5.03 9.28
CA GLY A 96 9.69 -5.87 8.38
C GLY A 96 11.16 -5.91 8.66
N GLN A 97 11.54 -6.77 9.58
CA GLN A 97 12.93 -7.08 9.82
C GLN A 97 13.50 -7.91 8.65
N GLY A 98 14.68 -7.54 8.17
CA GLY A 98 15.29 -8.01 6.91
C GLY A 98 15.78 -9.46 6.93
N PHE A 99 15.14 -10.36 7.67
CA PHE A 99 15.63 -11.72 7.81
C PHE A 99 15.54 -12.51 6.50
N GLY A 100 16.69 -13.06 6.12
CA GLY A 100 16.90 -13.72 4.83
C GLY A 100 16.12 -15.03 4.66
N GLY A 101 15.77 -15.70 5.75
CA GLY A 101 15.22 -17.07 5.78
C GLY A 101 13.69 -17.19 5.74
N ALA A 102 13.22 -18.41 5.99
CA ALA A 102 11.81 -18.81 6.17
C ALA A 102 11.39 -18.84 7.66
N ARG A 103 12.08 -18.03 8.47
CA ARG A 103 11.85 -17.79 9.89
C ARG A 103 12.02 -16.31 10.18
N TYR A 104 11.55 -15.88 11.35
CA TYR A 104 11.58 -14.48 11.79
C TYR A 104 10.84 -13.54 10.83
N GLY A 105 9.76 -14.04 10.23
CA GLY A 105 8.73 -13.20 9.63
C GLY A 105 7.91 -12.51 10.71
N ASP A 106 7.09 -11.55 10.28
CA ASP A 106 6.38 -10.65 11.18
C ASP A 106 4.97 -10.27 10.66
N PRO A 107 3.97 -10.05 11.54
CA PRO A 107 2.69 -9.47 11.13
C PRO A 107 2.84 -7.99 10.82
N ARG A 108 2.86 -7.66 9.53
CA ARG A 108 3.03 -6.28 9.06
C ARG A 108 1.95 -5.35 9.59
N ASN A 109 2.22 -4.05 9.47
CA ASN A 109 1.22 -3.03 9.78
C ASN A 109 -0.14 -3.38 9.18
N ILE A 110 -1.17 -3.28 10.03
CA ILE A 110 -2.56 -3.54 9.69
C ILE A 110 -3.07 -2.27 9.01
N ILE A 111 -3.36 -2.38 7.72
CA ILE A 111 -3.89 -1.24 6.97
C ILE A 111 -5.38 -1.12 7.29
N CYS A 112 -5.84 0.09 7.60
CA CYS A 112 -7.25 0.41 7.71
C CYS A 112 -7.65 1.33 6.55
N CYS A 113 -8.94 1.38 6.21
CA CYS A 113 -9.44 2.40 5.30
C CYS A 113 -9.16 3.79 5.90
N PRO A 114 -8.52 4.72 5.16
CA PRO A 114 -8.20 6.04 5.69
C PRO A 114 -9.46 6.87 5.95
N ALA A 115 -10.63 6.51 5.40
CA ALA A 115 -11.88 7.19 5.71
C ALA A 115 -12.72 6.47 6.79
N SER A 116 -12.14 5.47 7.49
CA SER A 116 -12.88 4.72 8.52
C SER A 116 -13.37 5.63 9.64
N GLY A 117 -14.62 5.46 10.04
CA GLY A 117 -15.34 6.24 11.04
C GLY A 117 -15.85 7.60 10.56
N ILE A 118 -15.53 8.03 9.34
CA ILE A 118 -15.90 9.38 8.84
C ILE A 118 -16.54 9.36 7.45
N GLU A 119 -16.37 8.32 6.65
CA GLU A 119 -16.99 8.26 5.32
C GLU A 119 -18.52 8.19 5.44
N LYS A 120 -19.19 8.98 4.60
CA LYS A 120 -20.64 9.11 4.62
C LYS A 120 -21.40 7.80 4.43
N ASP A 121 -20.93 6.95 3.52
CA ASP A 121 -21.59 5.70 3.12
C ASP A 121 -20.83 4.46 3.64
N GLU A 122 -20.04 4.61 4.71
CA GLU A 122 -19.34 3.48 5.33
C GLU A 122 -20.31 2.45 5.89
N ILE A 123 -19.99 1.17 5.70
CA ILE A 123 -20.76 0.04 6.20
C ILE A 123 -20.43 -0.22 7.68
N ILE A 124 -19.15 -0.17 8.04
CA ILE A 124 -18.64 -0.43 9.40
C ILE A 124 -17.30 0.27 9.62
N ASP A 125 -17.15 0.95 10.76
CA ASP A 125 -15.85 1.53 11.15
C ASP A 125 -14.84 0.41 11.42
N GLY A 126 -13.76 0.37 10.62
CA GLY A 126 -12.70 -0.61 10.74
C GLY A 126 -11.71 -0.37 11.89
N ARG A 127 -11.71 0.82 12.52
CA ARG A 127 -10.70 1.21 13.53
C ARG A 127 -10.71 0.33 14.78
N PRO A 128 -11.87 0.00 15.39
CA PRO A 128 -11.87 -0.81 16.61
C PRO A 128 -11.20 -2.18 16.43
N LEU A 129 -11.45 -2.86 15.30
CA LEU A 129 -10.79 -4.13 14.98
C LEU A 129 -9.29 -3.95 14.73
N MET A 130 -8.91 -2.92 13.96
CA MET A 130 -7.51 -2.60 13.67
C MET A 130 -6.72 -2.34 14.95
N GLU A 131 -7.25 -1.53 15.86
CA GLU A 131 -6.62 -1.17 17.14
C GLU A 131 -6.47 -2.39 18.03
N LYS A 132 -7.53 -3.19 18.18
CA LYS A 132 -7.52 -4.41 19.02
C LYS A 132 -6.48 -5.42 18.51
N LEU A 133 -6.44 -5.68 17.20
CA LEU A 133 -5.44 -6.57 16.59
C LEU A 133 -4.02 -6.00 16.73
N THR A 134 -3.83 -4.69 16.47
CA THR A 134 -2.52 -4.06 16.56
C THR A 134 -1.97 -4.13 17.98
N LYS A 135 -2.78 -3.76 18.97
CA LYS A 135 -2.40 -3.82 20.39
C LYS A 135 -2.07 -5.23 20.85
N TYR A 136 -2.79 -6.24 20.37
CA TYR A 136 -2.54 -7.64 20.72
C TYR A 136 -1.27 -8.20 20.08
N LEU A 137 -0.96 -7.78 18.85
CA LEU A 137 0.18 -8.30 18.09
C LEU A 137 1.49 -7.63 18.51
N ILE A 138 1.54 -6.30 18.67
CA ILE A 138 2.78 -5.58 19.00
C ILE A 138 3.40 -6.11 20.29
N GLY A 139 4.69 -6.44 20.25
CA GLY A 139 5.46 -6.97 21.38
C GLY A 139 5.10 -8.39 21.81
N ASN A 140 4.18 -9.06 21.11
CA ASN A 140 3.74 -10.40 21.47
C ASN A 140 4.71 -11.46 20.93
N SER A 141 5.34 -12.17 21.86
CA SER A 141 6.36 -13.18 21.55
C SER A 141 5.87 -14.33 20.69
N ASP A 142 4.57 -14.63 20.72
CA ASP A 142 3.96 -15.70 19.91
C ASP A 142 4.10 -15.46 18.41
N PHE A 143 4.34 -14.21 17.99
CA PHE A 143 4.40 -13.81 16.58
C PHE A 143 5.77 -13.25 16.17
N MET A 144 6.81 -13.40 17.00
CA MET A 144 8.17 -12.97 16.67
C MET A 144 8.89 -13.94 15.71
N ASP A 145 8.52 -15.22 15.69
CA ASP A 145 9.04 -16.22 14.72
C ASP A 145 7.93 -16.73 13.79
N MET A 146 7.46 -15.87 12.87
CA MET A 146 6.56 -16.31 11.79
C MET A 146 7.35 -16.91 10.62
N PRO A 147 6.77 -17.82 9.81
CA PRO A 147 7.43 -18.36 8.63
C PRO A 147 7.81 -17.26 7.61
N LYS A 148 6.89 -16.34 7.33
CA LYS A 148 7.15 -15.10 6.60
C LYS A 148 6.21 -13.98 7.04
N LYS A 149 6.37 -12.82 6.42
CA LYS A 149 5.46 -11.67 6.59
C LYS A 149 4.01 -12.07 6.37
N PHE A 150 3.15 -11.63 7.27
CA PHE A 150 1.69 -11.75 7.18
C PHE A 150 1.09 -10.35 7.12
N LYS A 151 0.18 -10.10 6.19
CA LYS A 151 -0.41 -8.78 5.95
C LYS A 151 -1.92 -8.81 6.17
N PHE A 152 -2.39 -7.90 7.02
CA PHE A 152 -3.81 -7.65 7.24
C PHE A 152 -4.27 -6.39 6.51
N SER A 153 -5.55 -6.34 6.16
CA SER A 153 -6.23 -5.11 5.78
C SER A 153 -7.68 -5.11 6.25
N ILE A 154 -8.21 -3.97 6.67
CA ILE A 154 -9.57 -3.81 7.16
C ILE A 154 -10.19 -2.61 6.46
N SER A 155 -11.39 -2.78 5.90
CA SER A 155 -12.13 -1.68 5.28
C SER A 155 -13.64 -1.92 5.36
N GLY A 156 -14.40 -0.90 5.74
CA GLY A 156 -15.86 -0.88 5.66
C GLY A 156 -16.42 0.03 4.58
N CYS A 157 -15.60 0.65 3.73
CA CYS A 157 -16.07 1.63 2.74
C CYS A 157 -16.79 1.05 1.52
N GLY A 158 -16.94 -0.29 1.45
CA GLY A 158 -17.43 -0.97 0.25
C GLY A 158 -16.50 -0.87 -0.98
N SER A 159 -15.30 -0.31 -0.84
CA SER A 159 -14.27 -0.25 -1.89
C SER A 159 -13.04 -1.06 -1.51
N ASP A 160 -12.24 -1.44 -2.51
CA ASP A 160 -10.93 -2.05 -2.28
C ASP A 160 -9.80 -1.02 -2.05
N CYS A 161 -10.08 0.06 -1.28
CA CYS A 161 -9.14 1.18 -1.08
C CYS A 161 -7.86 0.77 -0.33
N VAL A 162 -7.93 -0.33 0.43
CA VAL A 162 -6.81 -0.95 1.17
C VAL A 162 -6.12 -2.07 0.40
N ARG A 163 -6.54 -2.32 -0.86
CA ARG A 163 -6.04 -3.38 -1.73
C ARG A 163 -6.07 -4.74 -1.02
N GLY A 164 -7.19 -5.05 -0.36
CA GLY A 164 -7.45 -6.28 0.38
C GLY A 164 -7.18 -7.54 -0.43
N VAL A 165 -7.41 -7.48 -1.75
CA VAL A 165 -7.08 -8.58 -2.68
C VAL A 165 -5.58 -8.95 -2.72
N THR A 166 -4.69 -8.15 -2.14
CA THR A 166 -3.23 -8.40 -2.05
C THR A 166 -2.72 -8.77 -0.67
N ASN A 167 -3.60 -8.81 0.33
CA ASN A 167 -3.26 -9.09 1.72
C ASN A 167 -3.42 -10.58 2.03
N ASP A 168 -2.70 -11.07 3.04
CA ASP A 168 -2.78 -12.47 3.45
C ASP A 168 -4.15 -12.74 4.10
N LEU A 169 -4.71 -11.76 4.83
CA LEU A 169 -6.09 -11.71 5.30
C LEU A 169 -6.66 -10.30 5.12
N ALA A 170 -7.85 -10.18 4.55
CA ALA A 170 -8.60 -8.94 4.47
C ALA A 170 -9.99 -9.08 5.09
N PHE A 171 -10.36 -8.13 5.94
CA PHE A 171 -11.72 -7.94 6.44
C PHE A 171 -12.40 -6.87 5.58
N VAL A 172 -13.51 -7.24 4.95
CA VAL A 172 -14.29 -6.34 4.09
C VAL A 172 -15.67 -6.21 4.69
N GLY A 173 -16.06 -4.99 5.06
CA GLY A 173 -17.35 -4.68 5.64
C GLY A 173 -18.48 -4.96 4.67
N VAL A 174 -19.50 -5.70 5.11
CA VAL A 174 -20.65 -6.11 4.32
C VAL A 174 -21.93 -6.05 5.14
N LYS A 175 -23.07 -5.99 4.44
CA LYS A 175 -24.40 -6.15 5.03
C LYS A 175 -25.00 -7.49 4.62
N GLN A 176 -25.69 -8.15 5.55
CA GLN A 176 -26.46 -9.38 5.32
C GLN A 176 -27.83 -9.19 5.97
N GLY A 177 -28.85 -8.90 5.15
CA GLY A 177 -30.13 -8.42 5.69
C GLY A 177 -29.93 -7.10 6.45
N ASP A 178 -30.40 -7.07 7.69
CA ASP A 178 -30.22 -5.92 8.60
C ASP A 178 -28.90 -5.97 9.38
N ASP A 179 -28.17 -7.10 9.31
CA ASP A 179 -26.91 -7.29 10.04
C ASP A 179 -25.72 -6.67 9.29
N ILE A 180 -24.79 -6.12 10.08
CA ILE A 180 -23.53 -5.53 9.62
C ILE A 180 -22.38 -6.36 10.17
N GLY A 181 -21.43 -6.71 9.31
CA GLY A 181 -20.27 -7.51 9.70
C GLY A 181 -19.18 -7.46 8.64
N TYR A 182 -18.36 -8.50 8.62
CA TYR A 182 -17.26 -8.65 7.66
C TYR A 182 -17.43 -9.92 6.83
N THR A 183 -17.02 -9.86 5.57
CA THR A 183 -16.57 -11.03 4.83
C THR A 183 -15.06 -11.02 4.69
N LEU A 184 -14.46 -12.18 4.41
CA LEU A 184 -13.01 -12.35 4.41
C LEU A 184 -12.48 -12.67 3.02
N LEU A 185 -11.33 -12.08 2.69
CA LEU A 185 -10.47 -12.54 1.60
C LEU A 185 -9.17 -13.12 2.18
N ILE A 186 -8.71 -14.26 1.67
CA ILE A 186 -7.51 -14.94 2.17
C ILE A 186 -6.49 -15.29 1.07
N GLY A 187 -5.20 -15.24 1.43
CA GLY A 187 -4.11 -15.77 0.59
C GLY A 187 -3.65 -14.85 -0.56
N GLY A 188 -3.93 -13.55 -0.48
CA GLY A 188 -3.49 -12.58 -1.48
C GLY A 188 -2.00 -12.23 -1.38
N SER A 189 -1.39 -11.91 -2.53
CA SER A 189 -0.01 -11.41 -2.59
C SER A 189 0.34 -10.90 -3.99
N ALA A 190 0.88 -9.70 -4.07
CA ALA A 190 1.48 -9.18 -5.32
C ALA A 190 2.86 -9.78 -5.65
N GLY A 191 3.57 -10.34 -4.67
CA GLY A 191 4.96 -10.78 -4.85
C GLY A 191 5.13 -11.95 -5.83
N SER A 192 6.17 -11.88 -6.67
CA SER A 192 6.50 -12.84 -7.74
C SER A 192 7.06 -14.17 -7.31
N THR A 193 7.41 -14.36 -6.02
CA THR A 193 7.80 -15.68 -5.53
C THR A 193 6.73 -16.67 -5.91
N GLN A 194 7.11 -17.92 -6.23
CA GLN A 194 6.15 -18.98 -6.55
C GLN A 194 5.00 -19.01 -5.49
N PRO A 195 3.77 -19.42 -5.86
CA PRO A 195 3.31 -19.77 -7.21
C PRO A 195 3.05 -18.53 -8.11
N GLY A 196 3.65 -17.39 -7.78
CA GLY A 196 3.48 -16.11 -8.47
C GLY A 196 2.51 -15.18 -7.72
N PRO A 197 2.17 -14.02 -8.31
CA PRO A 197 1.14 -13.15 -7.79
C PRO A 197 -0.21 -13.89 -7.72
N ARG A 198 -0.97 -13.62 -6.66
CA ARG A 198 -2.29 -14.23 -6.39
C ARG A 198 -3.20 -13.16 -5.82
N LEU A 199 -4.45 -13.16 -6.28
CA LEU A 199 -5.53 -12.44 -5.62
C LEU A 199 -5.99 -13.26 -4.41
N ALA A 200 -6.31 -12.57 -3.32
CA ALA A 200 -6.97 -13.17 -2.18
C ALA A 200 -8.33 -13.73 -2.61
N LYS A 201 -8.68 -14.91 -2.13
CA LYS A 201 -9.93 -15.59 -2.46
C LYS A 201 -10.97 -15.32 -1.38
N PRO A 202 -12.25 -15.10 -1.73
CA PRO A 202 -13.31 -15.03 -0.74
C PRO A 202 -13.39 -16.33 0.07
N LEU A 203 -13.50 -16.21 1.39
CA LEU A 203 -13.81 -17.35 2.27
C LEU A 203 -15.31 -17.71 2.21
N GLY A 204 -16.16 -16.79 1.74
CA GLY A 204 -17.60 -17.02 1.56
C GLY A 204 -18.38 -17.03 2.88
N VAL A 205 -17.94 -16.26 3.86
CA VAL A 205 -18.53 -16.23 5.21
C VAL A 205 -18.90 -14.80 5.62
N PHE A 206 -19.89 -14.69 6.50
CA PHE A 206 -20.25 -13.50 7.24
C PHE A 206 -19.75 -13.67 8.69
N ILE A 207 -19.02 -12.67 9.17
CA ILE A 207 -18.41 -12.65 10.50
C ILE A 207 -18.94 -11.44 11.24
N LYS A 208 -19.46 -11.64 12.45
CA LYS A 208 -19.92 -10.52 13.27
C LYS A 208 -18.74 -9.70 13.79
N PRO A 209 -18.89 -8.38 14.01
CA PRO A 209 -17.79 -7.52 14.45
C PRO A 209 -17.08 -8.03 15.72
N GLU A 210 -17.81 -8.61 16.65
CA GLU A 210 -17.31 -9.18 17.89
C GLU A 210 -16.41 -10.41 17.68
N GLU A 211 -16.65 -11.20 16.64
CA GLU A 211 -15.90 -12.42 16.29
C GLU A 211 -14.64 -12.12 15.47
N ALA A 212 -14.61 -10.97 14.78
CA ALA A 212 -13.57 -10.65 13.80
C ALA A 212 -12.15 -10.65 14.38
N PHE A 213 -12.00 -10.29 15.65
CA PHE A 213 -10.71 -10.35 16.34
C PHE A 213 -10.20 -11.79 16.45
N ASP A 214 -11.03 -12.70 16.95
CA ASP A 214 -10.65 -14.10 17.17
C ASP A 214 -10.37 -14.81 15.84
N VAL A 215 -11.14 -14.51 14.80
CA VAL A 215 -10.87 -14.94 13.42
C VAL A 215 -9.51 -14.47 12.93
N GLY A 216 -9.17 -13.19 13.16
CA GLY A 216 -7.88 -12.61 12.80
C GLY A 216 -6.72 -13.34 13.48
N ILE A 217 -6.83 -13.59 14.78
CA ILE A 217 -5.82 -14.30 15.58
C ILE A 217 -5.72 -15.78 15.17
N ALA A 218 -6.84 -16.46 14.97
CA ALA A 218 -6.85 -17.86 14.52
C ALA A 218 -6.19 -18.01 13.15
N THR A 219 -6.45 -17.10 12.21
CA THR A 219 -5.87 -17.14 10.86
C THR A 219 -4.36 -16.97 10.88
N ILE A 220 -3.82 -16.01 11.64
CA ILE A 220 -2.37 -15.85 11.72
C ILE A 220 -1.70 -17.00 12.48
N LYS A 221 -2.36 -17.59 13.48
CA LYS A 221 -1.87 -18.83 14.12
C LYS A 221 -1.81 -19.99 13.13
N ILE A 222 -2.79 -20.13 12.23
CA ILE A 222 -2.71 -21.12 11.13
C ILE A 222 -1.47 -20.88 10.27
N HIS A 223 -1.16 -19.62 9.92
CA HIS A 223 0.07 -19.31 9.20
C HIS A 223 1.32 -19.71 10.00
N ARG A 224 1.38 -19.35 11.29
CA ARG A 224 2.50 -19.65 12.19
C ARG A 224 2.76 -21.15 12.30
N ASP A 225 1.71 -21.94 12.46
CA ASP A 225 1.79 -23.34 12.86
C ASP A 225 1.96 -24.28 11.66
N TYR A 226 1.39 -23.93 10.49
CA TYR A 226 1.30 -24.85 9.35
C TYR A 226 2.02 -24.40 8.07
N SER A 227 2.45 -23.14 7.94
CA SER A 227 3.17 -22.73 6.73
C SER A 227 4.63 -23.18 6.74
N ASN A 228 5.18 -23.38 5.54
CA ASN A 228 6.55 -23.87 5.35
C ASN A 228 7.60 -22.96 6.01
N ARG A 229 8.52 -23.55 6.80
CA ARG A 229 9.63 -22.86 7.49
C ARG A 229 11.02 -23.21 6.95
N GLU A 230 11.09 -23.98 5.87
CA GLU A 230 12.36 -24.47 5.29
C GLU A 230 12.75 -23.65 4.07
N ALA A 231 11.82 -23.46 3.13
CA ALA A 231 12.04 -22.80 1.86
C ALA A 231 11.39 -21.41 1.86
N LYS A 232 12.23 -20.36 1.85
CA LYS A 232 11.80 -18.95 1.82
C LYS A 232 10.79 -18.64 0.71
N THR A 233 10.96 -19.26 -0.46
CA THR A 233 10.10 -19.07 -1.62
C THR A 233 8.72 -19.67 -1.44
N LYS A 234 8.58 -20.64 -0.53
CA LYS A 234 7.35 -21.38 -0.17
C LYS A 234 6.70 -20.94 1.16
N ALA A 235 7.34 -20.04 1.90
CA ALA A 235 6.95 -19.70 3.26
C ALA A 235 5.80 -18.69 3.41
N ARG A 236 5.29 -18.07 2.33
CA ARG A 236 4.18 -17.10 2.43
C ARG A 236 2.84 -17.81 2.57
N PHE A 237 1.90 -17.23 3.33
CA PHE A 237 0.55 -17.80 3.56
C PHE A 237 -0.20 -18.18 2.28
N LYS A 238 -0.02 -17.42 1.18
CA LYS A 238 -0.56 -17.76 -0.15
C LYS A 238 -0.27 -19.20 -0.62
N TRP A 239 0.86 -19.78 -0.18
CA TRP A 239 1.19 -21.16 -0.50
C TRP A 239 0.32 -22.15 0.25
N LEU A 240 0.16 -21.94 1.56
CA LEU A 240 -0.71 -22.77 2.38
C LEU A 240 -2.12 -22.75 1.82
N VAL A 241 -2.65 -21.56 1.49
CA VAL A 241 -3.98 -21.41 0.85
C VAL A 241 -4.03 -22.09 -0.52
N ASN A 242 -2.94 -22.09 -1.30
CA ASN A 242 -2.88 -22.77 -2.59
C ASN A 242 -2.86 -24.30 -2.45
N GLU A 243 -2.20 -24.84 -1.43
CA GLU A 243 -2.08 -26.27 -1.18
C GLU A 243 -3.32 -26.85 -0.51
N TRP A 244 -3.86 -26.15 0.50
CA TRP A 244 -5.00 -26.62 1.27
C TRP A 244 -6.34 -26.29 0.61
N GLY A 245 -6.38 -25.23 -0.19
CA GLY A 245 -7.64 -24.65 -0.65
C GLY A 245 -8.31 -23.79 0.42
N VAL A 246 -9.36 -23.08 0.01
CA VAL A 246 -10.11 -22.17 0.88
C VAL A 246 -10.97 -22.95 1.88
N GLU A 247 -11.61 -24.03 1.43
CA GLU A 247 -12.49 -24.86 2.28
C GLU A 247 -11.77 -25.43 3.50
N LYS A 248 -10.58 -26.03 3.32
CA LYS A 248 -9.80 -26.55 4.44
C LYS A 248 -9.35 -25.46 5.41
N ILE A 249 -9.08 -24.25 4.94
CA ILE A 249 -8.77 -23.12 5.83
C ILE A 249 -10.01 -22.71 6.62
N LYS A 250 -11.19 -22.70 6.00
CA LYS A 250 -12.47 -22.45 6.66
C LYS A 250 -12.74 -23.48 7.75
N GLU A 251 -12.66 -24.78 7.44
CA GLU A 251 -12.86 -25.88 8.38
C GLU A 251 -11.94 -25.75 9.61
N MET A 252 -10.65 -25.46 9.38
CA MET A 252 -9.67 -25.25 10.46
C MET A 252 -9.96 -24.04 11.33
N LEU A 253 -10.58 -22.99 10.77
CA LEU A 253 -11.01 -21.82 11.54
C LEU A 253 -12.25 -22.16 12.37
N GLU A 254 -13.24 -22.84 11.79
CA GLU A 254 -14.46 -23.27 12.46
C GLU A 254 -14.15 -24.22 13.64
N GLU A 255 -13.22 -25.17 13.45
CA GLU A 255 -12.73 -26.06 14.52
C GLU A 255 -12.09 -25.26 15.68
N LYS A 256 -11.24 -24.27 15.35
CA LYS A 256 -10.55 -23.45 16.36
C LYS A 256 -11.47 -22.48 17.09
N LEU A 257 -12.55 -22.05 16.45
CA LEU A 257 -13.48 -21.04 16.98
C LEU A 257 -14.78 -21.67 17.55
N GLY A 258 -14.93 -22.99 17.44
CA GLY A 258 -15.97 -23.74 18.13
C GLY A 258 -17.31 -23.80 17.40
N GLY A 259 -17.37 -23.53 16.09
CA GLY A 259 -18.60 -23.61 15.33
C GLY A 259 -18.49 -23.17 13.87
N PRO A 260 -19.49 -23.51 13.04
CA PRO A 260 -19.53 -23.11 11.65
C PRO A 260 -19.79 -21.61 11.48
N PHE A 261 -19.23 -21.02 10.43
CA PHE A 261 -19.54 -19.64 10.06
C PHE A 261 -20.86 -19.54 9.30
N GLU A 262 -21.52 -18.39 9.45
CA GLU A 262 -22.63 -18.03 8.58
C GLU A 262 -22.12 -17.84 7.14
N PRO A 263 -22.79 -18.41 6.11
CA PRO A 263 -22.37 -18.21 4.73
C PRO A 263 -22.68 -16.80 4.24
N TYR A 264 -21.80 -16.26 3.39
CA TYR A 264 -21.99 -14.98 2.70
C TYR A 264 -21.82 -15.14 1.19
N ASN A 265 -22.86 -14.79 0.43
CA ASN A 265 -22.89 -14.88 -1.03
C ASN A 265 -23.05 -13.51 -1.72
N GLY A 266 -22.98 -12.42 -0.96
CA GLY A 266 -23.13 -11.07 -1.48
C GLY A 266 -21.87 -10.54 -2.19
N LEU A 267 -21.95 -9.28 -2.62
CA LEU A 267 -20.83 -8.60 -3.26
C LEU A 267 -19.77 -8.19 -2.23
N VAL A 268 -18.52 -8.59 -2.46
CA VAL A 268 -17.39 -8.19 -1.60
C VAL A 268 -17.09 -6.69 -1.74
N PHE A 269 -17.09 -6.17 -2.96
CA PHE A 269 -16.86 -4.74 -3.22
C PHE A 269 -18.06 -4.15 -3.95
N LEU A 270 -18.55 -3.01 -3.47
CA LEU A 270 -19.67 -2.28 -4.02
C LEU A 270 -19.23 -1.19 -4.99
N LYS A 271 -18.07 -0.57 -4.74
CA LYS A 271 -17.52 0.52 -5.56
C LYS A 271 -15.99 0.43 -5.63
N ASN A 272 -15.37 1.36 -6.36
CA ASN A 272 -13.93 1.47 -6.48
C ASN A 272 -13.50 2.93 -6.30
N SER A 273 -12.84 3.24 -5.18
CA SER A 273 -12.33 4.57 -4.86
C SER A 273 -11.10 4.45 -3.97
N ASN A 274 -10.17 5.40 -4.11
CA ASN A 274 -9.05 5.60 -3.19
C ASN A 274 -9.24 6.87 -2.33
N HIS A 275 -10.50 7.30 -2.16
CA HIS A 275 -10.87 8.51 -1.42
C HIS A 275 -10.23 9.77 -2.00
N GLU A 276 -10.25 9.94 -3.32
CA GLU A 276 -9.52 11.01 -4.01
C GLU A 276 -10.14 12.40 -3.75
N GLY A 277 -9.29 13.41 -3.53
CA GLY A 277 -9.71 14.81 -3.40
C GLY A 277 -10.52 15.09 -2.14
N ILE A 278 -11.55 15.92 -2.29
CA ILE A 278 -12.42 16.38 -1.20
C ILE A 278 -13.68 15.53 -1.15
N GLN A 279 -14.03 15.02 0.03
CA GLN A 279 -15.16 14.12 0.21
C GLN A 279 -16.00 14.55 1.42
N PRO A 280 -17.33 14.41 1.37
CA PRO A 280 -18.18 14.69 2.52
C PRO A 280 -18.00 13.62 3.61
N GLN A 281 -18.06 14.04 4.86
CA GLN A 281 -18.14 13.14 6.00
C GLN A 281 -19.58 12.73 6.33
N SER A 282 -19.72 11.72 7.18
CA SER A 282 -20.98 11.35 7.83
C SER A 282 -21.45 12.46 8.79
N GLN A 283 -20.52 13.16 9.44
CA GLN A 283 -20.81 14.36 10.22
C GLN A 283 -21.27 15.52 9.31
N LYS A 284 -22.35 16.20 9.72
CA LYS A 284 -22.93 17.31 8.96
C LYS A 284 -21.92 18.44 8.76
N SER A 285 -21.85 18.96 7.55
CA SER A 285 -20.99 20.09 7.16
C SER A 285 -19.48 19.88 7.34
N LYS A 286 -19.04 18.62 7.51
CA LYS A 286 -17.62 18.27 7.55
C LYS A 286 -17.19 17.54 6.28
N TYR A 287 -15.93 17.72 5.95
CA TYR A 287 -15.25 17.12 4.82
C TYR A 287 -13.93 16.51 5.28
N TYR A 288 -13.47 15.52 4.53
CA TYR A 288 -12.06 15.12 4.58
C TYR A 288 -11.42 15.39 3.22
N ILE A 289 -10.13 15.70 3.25
CA ILE A 289 -9.34 16.02 2.06
C ILE A 289 -8.17 15.06 1.97
N ASN A 290 -8.14 14.23 0.94
CA ASN A 290 -6.97 13.41 0.59
C ASN A 290 -6.07 14.20 -0.36
N ILE A 291 -4.82 14.37 0.03
CA ILE A 291 -3.84 15.25 -0.62
C ILE A 291 -2.88 14.38 -1.43
N PRO A 292 -2.79 14.56 -2.77
CA PRO A 292 -1.96 13.71 -3.60
C PRO A 292 -0.47 14.00 -3.38
N ILE A 293 0.25 13.06 -2.79
CA ILE A 293 1.71 13.13 -2.61
C ILE A 293 2.32 12.17 -3.63
N LEU A 294 2.59 12.65 -4.85
CA LEU A 294 2.97 11.75 -5.94
C LEU A 294 4.33 11.07 -5.67
N GLY A 295 4.25 9.76 -5.39
CA GLY A 295 5.38 8.95 -4.92
C GLY A 295 5.66 9.04 -3.42
N GLY A 296 4.74 9.60 -2.63
CA GLY A 296 4.77 9.62 -1.17
C GLY A 296 6.02 10.23 -0.57
N ARG A 297 6.65 11.23 -1.19
CA ARG A 297 7.85 11.89 -0.66
C ARG A 297 7.50 13.21 -0.01
N LEU A 298 7.95 13.40 1.22
CA LEU A 298 7.75 14.63 1.99
C LEU A 298 9.08 15.11 2.55
N SER A 299 9.28 16.43 2.56
CA SER A 299 10.30 17.08 3.38
C SER A 299 9.80 17.29 4.82
N SER A 300 10.70 17.65 5.73
CA SER A 300 10.32 18.07 7.09
C SER A 300 9.39 19.28 7.06
N GLU A 301 9.66 20.25 6.20
CA GLU A 301 8.84 21.45 6.08
C GLU A 301 7.45 21.14 5.52
N ASP A 302 7.32 20.16 4.61
CA ASP A 302 6.03 19.69 4.13
C ASP A 302 5.21 19.04 5.25
N MET A 303 5.85 18.21 6.07
CA MET A 303 5.20 17.53 7.20
C MET A 303 4.74 18.52 8.28
N ILE A 304 5.58 19.50 8.63
CA ILE A 304 5.22 20.58 9.56
C ILE A 304 4.04 21.38 9.00
N TYR A 305 4.08 21.75 7.73
CA TYR A 305 3.00 22.52 7.10
C TYR A 305 1.67 21.74 7.09
N LEU A 306 1.70 20.45 6.77
CA LEU A 306 0.51 19.60 6.79
C LEU A 306 -0.03 19.41 8.22
N ALA A 307 0.84 19.31 9.22
CA ALA A 307 0.47 19.29 10.63
C ALA A 307 -0.21 20.60 11.07
N ASP A 308 0.33 21.76 10.68
CA ASP A 308 -0.27 23.08 10.93
C ASP A 308 -1.68 23.19 10.31
N VAL A 309 -1.84 22.71 9.07
CA VAL A 309 -3.14 22.73 8.39
C VAL A 309 -4.14 21.80 9.10
N ALA A 310 -3.73 20.60 9.50
CA ALA A 310 -4.59 19.66 10.19
C ALA A 310 -5.05 20.18 11.57
N GLU A 311 -4.17 20.87 12.30
CA GLU A 311 -4.45 21.45 13.61
C GLU A 311 -5.29 22.73 13.53
N GLY A 312 -5.02 23.60 12.54
CA GLY A 312 -5.74 24.87 12.38
C GLY A 312 -7.11 24.73 11.72
N TYR A 313 -7.32 23.72 10.88
CA TYR A 313 -8.54 23.58 10.05
C TYR A 313 -9.26 22.24 10.19
N GLY A 314 -8.71 21.29 10.94
CA GLY A 314 -9.30 19.98 11.21
C GLY A 314 -9.26 19.66 12.72
N SER A 315 -9.07 18.38 13.05
CA SER A 315 -8.98 17.90 14.43
C SER A 315 -7.54 17.69 14.92
N GLY A 316 -6.52 18.03 14.12
CA GLY A 316 -5.13 17.65 14.35
C GLY A 316 -4.81 16.19 13.98
N GLU A 317 -5.80 15.41 13.53
CA GLU A 317 -5.60 14.06 13.00
C GLU A 317 -5.16 14.09 11.53
N LEU A 318 -4.26 13.21 11.13
CA LEU A 318 -3.94 12.92 9.73
C LEU A 318 -3.96 11.41 9.48
N ARG A 319 -4.19 11.02 8.22
CA ARG A 319 -4.33 9.61 7.83
C ARG A 319 -3.55 9.30 6.57
N LEU A 320 -2.54 8.45 6.69
CA LEU A 320 -1.74 7.95 5.57
C LEU A 320 -2.57 6.98 4.73
N THR A 321 -2.40 7.03 3.40
CA THR A 321 -3.19 6.18 2.50
C THR A 321 -2.36 5.05 1.86
N PRO A 322 -2.98 3.93 1.49
CA PRO A 322 -2.31 2.84 0.74
C PRO A 322 -1.78 3.26 -0.63
N THR A 323 -2.23 4.43 -1.13
CA THR A 323 -1.74 5.08 -2.34
C THR A 323 -0.68 6.15 -2.05
N GLN A 324 0.01 6.05 -0.91
CA GLN A 324 1.13 6.91 -0.52
C GLN A 324 0.77 8.40 -0.37
N ASN A 325 -0.47 8.71 -0.02
CA ASN A 325 -0.95 10.07 0.24
C ASN A 325 -1.20 10.32 1.72
N ILE A 326 -1.64 11.53 2.04
CA ILE A 326 -2.09 11.92 3.38
C ILE A 326 -3.50 12.54 3.31
N LEU A 327 -4.35 12.23 4.27
CA LEU A 327 -5.72 12.72 4.37
C LEU A 327 -5.89 13.51 5.67
N ILE A 328 -6.55 14.66 5.58
CA ILE A 328 -6.92 15.51 6.72
C ILE A 328 -8.44 15.45 6.89
N PRO A 329 -8.97 14.93 8.01
CA PRO A 329 -10.38 14.88 8.30
C PRO A 329 -10.87 16.15 9.02
N ASP A 330 -12.18 16.18 9.27
CA ASP A 330 -12.89 17.17 10.10
C ASP A 330 -12.81 18.62 9.63
N ILE A 331 -12.67 18.82 8.33
CA ILE A 331 -12.58 20.15 7.71
C ILE A 331 -13.98 20.71 7.47
N GLU A 332 -14.27 21.88 8.02
CA GLU A 332 -15.52 22.62 7.76
C GLU A 332 -15.39 23.53 6.53
N ASN A 333 -14.35 24.37 6.49
CA ASN A 333 -14.09 25.32 5.39
C ASN A 333 -13.11 24.73 4.36
N LYS A 334 -13.61 23.84 3.51
CA LYS A 334 -12.79 23.15 2.49
C LYS A 334 -12.13 24.11 1.50
N GLU A 335 -12.79 25.21 1.12
CA GLU A 335 -12.26 26.18 0.16
C GLU A 335 -11.00 26.88 0.71
N GLU A 336 -11.00 27.24 1.99
CA GLU A 336 -9.85 27.83 2.65
C GLU A 336 -8.68 26.85 2.77
N VAL A 337 -8.95 25.60 3.13
CA VAL A 337 -7.90 24.56 3.19
C VAL A 337 -7.31 24.30 1.81
N VAL A 338 -8.12 24.25 0.75
CA VAL A 338 -7.62 24.13 -0.63
C VAL A 338 -6.66 25.27 -0.98
N LYS A 339 -7.02 26.52 -0.61
CA LYS A 339 -6.15 27.68 -0.82
C LYS A 339 -4.84 27.52 -0.05
N LYS A 340 -4.88 27.14 1.23
CA LYS A 340 -3.69 26.89 2.04
C LYS A 340 -2.80 25.82 1.42
N LEU A 341 -3.33 24.64 1.14
CA LEU A 341 -2.59 23.56 0.49
C LEU A 341 -1.89 24.00 -0.81
N SER A 342 -2.54 24.86 -1.60
CA SER A 342 -1.92 25.41 -2.83
C SER A 342 -0.71 26.32 -2.59
N GLU A 343 -0.61 27.00 -1.44
CA GLU A 343 0.56 27.82 -1.05
C GLU A 343 1.86 26.98 -0.96
N ARG A 344 1.73 25.66 -0.73
CA ARG A 344 2.84 24.68 -0.68
C ARG A 344 2.83 23.70 -1.86
N ASN A 345 2.17 24.05 -2.97
CA ASN A 345 2.05 23.24 -4.18
C ASN A 345 1.28 21.90 -4.02
N PHE A 346 0.47 21.74 -2.97
CA PHE A 346 -0.44 20.60 -2.83
C PHE A 346 -1.74 20.83 -3.60
N PHE A 347 -1.67 20.71 -4.93
CA PHE A 347 -2.81 20.97 -5.81
C PHE A 347 -3.82 19.82 -5.86
N LEU A 348 -5.11 20.14 -5.68
CA LEU A 348 -6.22 19.17 -5.73
C LEU A 348 -7.02 19.17 -7.05
N ASN A 349 -6.59 19.93 -8.06
CA ASN A 349 -7.32 20.13 -9.33
C ASN A 349 -6.86 19.20 -10.48
N GLY A 350 -6.14 18.12 -10.17
CA GLY A 350 -5.63 17.17 -11.17
C GLY A 350 -6.52 15.94 -11.40
N PRO A 351 -6.15 15.05 -12.34
CA PRO A 351 -6.86 13.78 -12.55
C PRO A 351 -6.60 12.79 -11.41
N LYS A 352 -7.51 11.83 -11.23
CA LYS A 352 -7.44 10.77 -10.20
C LYS A 352 -6.12 9.99 -10.18
N LEU A 353 -5.44 9.87 -11.32
CA LEU A 353 -4.15 9.19 -11.42
C LEU A 353 -3.05 9.84 -10.57
N LYS A 354 -3.17 11.14 -10.22
CA LYS A 354 -2.25 11.81 -9.27
C LYS A 354 -2.38 11.26 -7.84
N TRP A 355 -3.57 10.82 -7.43
CA TRP A 355 -3.79 10.21 -6.11
C TRP A 355 -3.44 8.73 -6.08
N SER A 356 -3.66 8.03 -7.19
CA SER A 356 -3.69 6.56 -7.16
C SER A 356 -2.40 5.91 -7.64
N SER A 357 -1.58 6.64 -8.41
CA SER A 357 -0.36 6.09 -9.00
C SER A 357 0.80 6.13 -8.03
N ILE A 358 1.45 4.99 -7.78
CA ILE A 358 2.53 4.89 -6.79
C ILE A 358 3.78 4.17 -7.33
N GLY A 359 4.88 4.37 -6.61
CA GLY A 359 6.19 3.88 -6.98
C GLY A 359 6.97 3.38 -5.77
N CYS A 360 7.78 2.34 -5.95
CA CYS A 360 8.57 1.79 -4.86
C CYS A 360 9.82 2.64 -4.56
N SER A 361 10.41 2.44 -3.39
CA SER A 361 11.63 3.14 -2.92
C SER A 361 12.93 2.79 -3.68
N SER A 362 12.84 2.11 -4.83
CA SER A 362 13.94 1.85 -5.76
C SER A 362 15.32 1.61 -5.12
N ASP A 363 16.13 2.67 -5.08
CA ASP A 363 17.58 2.68 -4.97
C ASP A 363 18.08 2.30 -3.58
N PHE A 364 17.17 2.20 -2.62
CA PHE A 364 17.45 1.75 -1.26
C PHE A 364 17.41 0.21 -1.12
N CYS A 365 16.72 -0.51 -2.01
CA CYS A 365 16.57 -1.96 -1.89
C CYS A 365 17.65 -2.79 -2.62
N GLY A 366 18.51 -2.13 -3.40
CA GLY A 366 19.64 -2.75 -4.10
C GLY A 366 19.36 -3.60 -5.33
N LYS A 367 18.15 -3.52 -5.85
CA LYS A 367 17.74 -4.27 -7.05
C LYS A 367 17.54 -3.38 -8.29
N THR A 368 17.83 -2.10 -8.16
CA THR A 368 17.59 -1.07 -9.16
C THR A 368 18.88 -0.33 -9.49
N ILE A 369 18.87 0.40 -10.59
CA ILE A 369 19.81 1.49 -10.86
C ILE A 369 19.02 2.74 -11.26
N ARG A 370 19.72 3.88 -11.34
CA ARG A 370 19.12 5.15 -11.77
C ARG A 370 18.47 5.05 -13.17
N PRO A 371 17.41 5.84 -13.43
CA PRO A 371 16.79 6.81 -12.52
C PRO A 371 15.88 6.14 -11.48
N HIS A 372 15.66 6.83 -10.36
CA HIS A 372 14.81 6.34 -9.27
C HIS A 372 13.39 6.04 -9.76
N VAL A 373 12.77 4.93 -9.34
CA VAL A 373 11.40 4.54 -9.75
C VAL A 373 10.36 5.64 -9.55
N LYS A 374 10.34 6.28 -8.37
CA LYS A 374 9.45 7.43 -8.10
C LYS A 374 9.68 8.62 -9.03
N GLN A 375 10.89 8.80 -9.57
CA GLN A 375 11.14 9.83 -10.59
C GLN A 375 10.52 9.42 -11.92
N ILE A 376 10.66 8.15 -12.34
CA ILE A 376 10.01 7.62 -13.55
C ILE A 376 8.49 7.78 -13.45
N LEU A 377 7.91 7.45 -12.30
CA LEU A 377 6.48 7.64 -12.03
C LEU A 377 6.08 9.11 -12.21
N ARG A 378 6.75 10.04 -11.53
CA ARG A 378 6.44 11.47 -11.59
C ARG A 378 6.53 12.01 -13.02
N ASN A 379 7.61 11.67 -13.73
CA ASN A 379 7.81 12.12 -15.10
C ASN A 379 6.69 11.61 -16.03
N LEU A 380 6.31 10.34 -15.90
CA LEU A 380 5.22 9.76 -16.69
C LEU A 380 3.87 10.40 -16.36
N VAL A 381 3.52 10.51 -15.07
CA VAL A 381 2.25 11.11 -14.64
C VAL A 381 2.15 12.58 -15.07
N ASN A 382 3.21 13.38 -14.87
CA ASN A 382 3.22 14.79 -15.28
C ASN A 382 3.10 14.93 -16.79
N TYR A 383 3.85 14.11 -17.56
CA TYR A 383 3.73 14.09 -19.01
C TYR A 383 2.28 13.81 -19.44
N LEU A 384 1.61 12.82 -18.83
CA LEU A 384 0.22 12.52 -19.19
C LEU A 384 -0.72 13.69 -18.84
N VAL A 385 -0.54 14.32 -17.68
CA VAL A 385 -1.35 15.46 -17.25
C VAL A 385 -1.16 16.68 -18.17
N GLU A 386 0.04 16.90 -18.68
CA GLU A 386 0.37 18.02 -19.57
C GLU A 386 -0.11 17.79 -21.02
N ASN A 387 -0.16 16.54 -21.48
CA ASN A 387 -0.41 16.20 -22.89
C ASN A 387 -1.82 15.66 -23.18
N TYR A 388 -2.62 15.35 -22.16
CA TYR A 388 -3.97 14.81 -22.33
C TYR A 388 -5.00 15.59 -21.53
N LYS A 389 -6.24 15.64 -22.05
CA LYS A 389 -7.36 16.33 -21.41
C LYS A 389 -7.70 15.71 -20.05
N LEU A 390 -8.05 16.56 -19.08
CA LEU A 390 -8.41 16.15 -17.72
C LEU A 390 -9.60 15.18 -17.71
N GLU A 391 -10.63 15.45 -18.52
CA GLU A 391 -11.83 14.61 -18.61
C GLU A 391 -11.47 13.20 -19.09
N LEU A 392 -10.66 13.11 -20.15
CA LEU A 392 -10.19 11.84 -20.70
C LEU A 392 -9.42 11.03 -19.65
N LEU A 393 -8.49 11.66 -18.93
CA LEU A 393 -7.70 10.99 -17.91
C LEU A 393 -8.57 10.46 -16.77
N ASN A 394 -9.59 11.21 -16.35
CA ASN A 394 -10.52 10.77 -15.31
C ASN A 394 -11.46 9.66 -15.79
N GLU A 395 -12.01 9.76 -16.99
CA GLU A 395 -12.87 8.74 -17.60
C GLU A 395 -12.12 7.44 -17.88
N SER A 396 -10.84 7.53 -18.26
CA SER A 396 -10.04 6.35 -18.63
C SER A 396 -9.84 5.37 -17.48
N GLY A 397 -9.92 5.84 -16.23
CA GLY A 397 -9.61 5.05 -15.04
C GLY A 397 -8.14 4.64 -14.93
N ILE A 398 -7.22 5.25 -15.70
CA ILE A 398 -5.81 4.87 -15.72
C ILE A 398 -5.17 5.13 -14.35
N ILE A 399 -4.57 4.08 -13.79
CA ILE A 399 -3.67 4.14 -12.64
C ILE A 399 -2.33 3.51 -13.03
N ILE A 400 -1.24 4.11 -12.58
CA ILE A 400 0.12 3.69 -12.92
C ILE A 400 0.81 3.16 -11.67
N GLN A 401 1.40 1.96 -11.78
CA GLN A 401 2.14 1.36 -10.67
C GLN A 401 3.52 0.94 -11.10
N VAL A 402 4.55 1.55 -10.52
CA VAL A 402 5.95 1.36 -10.95
C VAL A 402 6.75 0.65 -9.87
N ASN A 403 7.34 -0.48 -10.23
CA ASN A 403 8.26 -1.24 -9.40
C ASN A 403 9.61 -1.33 -10.09
N GLY A 404 10.71 -1.13 -9.36
CA GLY A 404 12.06 -1.22 -9.94
C GLY A 404 12.58 -2.65 -10.12
N CYS A 405 11.93 -3.63 -9.48
CA CYS A 405 12.27 -5.04 -9.59
C CYS A 405 11.02 -5.94 -9.59
N PRO A 406 11.13 -7.24 -9.90
CA PRO A 406 10.01 -8.17 -9.92
C PRO A 406 9.40 -8.49 -8.54
N ASN A 407 9.82 -7.85 -7.45
CA ASN A 407 9.20 -8.08 -6.15
C ASN A 407 7.76 -7.52 -6.05
N HIS A 408 7.39 -6.59 -6.95
CA HIS A 408 6.07 -5.94 -7.00
C HIS A 408 5.63 -5.34 -5.65
N CYS A 409 6.48 -4.55 -4.98
CA CYS A 409 6.14 -3.85 -3.75
C CYS A 409 4.83 -3.07 -3.90
N CYS A 410 4.72 -2.25 -4.95
CA CYS A 410 3.54 -1.45 -5.26
C CYS A 410 2.49 -2.17 -6.12
N ALA A 411 2.56 -3.51 -6.18
CA ALA A 411 1.60 -4.35 -6.88
C ALA A 411 1.33 -3.96 -8.36
N SER A 412 2.38 -3.79 -9.18
CA SER A 412 2.22 -3.39 -10.60
C SER A 412 1.28 -4.27 -11.43
N SER A 413 1.11 -5.55 -11.06
CA SER A 413 0.16 -6.43 -11.74
C SER A 413 -1.30 -6.09 -11.46
N LEU A 414 -1.62 -5.16 -10.57
CA LEU A 414 -2.98 -4.76 -10.20
C LEU A 414 -3.30 -3.32 -10.60
N ALA A 415 -2.62 -2.86 -11.64
CA ALA A 415 -2.81 -1.55 -12.23
C ALA A 415 -3.30 -1.70 -13.66
N GLU A 416 -3.99 -0.67 -14.13
CA GLU A 416 -4.29 -0.47 -15.54
C GLU A 416 -2.99 -0.43 -16.35
N ILE A 417 -1.97 0.29 -15.83
CA ILE A 417 -0.61 0.33 -16.38
C ILE A 417 0.39 -0.04 -15.28
N GLY A 418 0.90 -1.26 -15.33
CA GLY A 418 1.96 -1.76 -14.47
C GLY A 418 3.33 -1.70 -15.14
N LEU A 419 4.34 -1.23 -14.40
CA LEU A 419 5.74 -1.29 -14.83
C LEU A 419 6.55 -2.13 -13.84
N SER A 420 7.09 -3.26 -14.31
CA SER A 420 7.94 -4.13 -13.50
C SER A 420 9.38 -4.10 -13.98
N GLY A 421 10.26 -3.53 -13.17
CA GLY A 421 11.64 -3.27 -13.51
C GLY A 421 12.55 -4.50 -13.45
N ALA A 422 13.66 -4.42 -14.18
CA ALA A 422 14.80 -5.33 -14.09
C ALA A 422 16.07 -4.58 -14.56
N VAL A 423 17.22 -4.93 -14.00
CA VAL A 423 18.50 -4.40 -14.46
C VAL A 423 19.10 -5.38 -15.45
N VAL A 424 19.29 -4.95 -16.70
CA VAL A 424 19.80 -5.77 -17.81
C VAL A 424 21.09 -5.16 -18.33
N LYS A 425 22.02 -6.00 -18.81
CA LYS A 425 23.25 -5.54 -19.47
C LYS A 425 22.99 -5.37 -20.97
N ILE A 426 23.11 -4.15 -21.48
CA ILE A 426 22.95 -3.79 -22.91
C ILE A 426 24.26 -3.14 -23.34
N GLU A 427 24.88 -3.65 -24.41
CA GLU A 427 26.14 -3.09 -24.96
C GLU A 427 27.23 -2.86 -23.91
N GLY A 428 27.36 -3.78 -22.94
CA GLY A 428 28.35 -3.66 -21.87
C GLY A 428 27.91 -2.86 -20.64
N HIS A 429 26.86 -2.04 -20.76
CA HIS A 429 26.36 -1.16 -19.70
C HIS A 429 25.14 -1.74 -18.99
N LEU A 430 25.03 -1.50 -17.69
CA LEU A 430 23.82 -1.85 -16.93
C LEU A 430 22.74 -0.79 -17.21
N VAL A 431 21.56 -1.24 -17.61
CA VAL A 431 20.42 -0.39 -17.95
C VAL A 431 19.20 -0.81 -17.11
N GLN A 432 18.52 0.17 -16.52
CA GLN A 432 17.22 -0.05 -15.89
C GLN A 432 16.17 -0.21 -16.99
N THR A 433 15.59 -1.41 -17.05
CA THR A 433 14.53 -1.75 -18.00
C THR A 433 13.23 -2.05 -17.26
N TYR A 434 12.12 -2.06 -17.98
CA TYR A 434 10.80 -2.38 -17.46
C TYR A 434 10.05 -3.33 -18.39
N SER A 435 9.23 -4.16 -17.78
CA SER A 435 8.15 -4.86 -18.47
C SER A 435 6.86 -4.06 -18.34
N ILE A 436 6.14 -3.85 -19.43
CA ILE A 436 4.80 -3.25 -19.43
C ILE A 436 3.78 -4.36 -19.15
N ILE A 437 2.94 -4.14 -18.13
CA ILE A 437 1.89 -5.04 -17.68
C ILE A 437 0.56 -4.31 -17.81
N LEU A 438 -0.42 -4.88 -18.52
CA LEU A 438 -1.70 -4.21 -18.81
C LEU A 438 -2.91 -5.05 -18.43
N GLY A 439 -4.05 -4.39 -18.22
CA GLY A 439 -5.35 -5.02 -17.98
C GLY A 439 -5.58 -5.52 -16.55
N GLY A 440 -4.69 -5.17 -15.62
CA GLY A 440 -4.88 -5.40 -14.20
C GLY A 440 -5.81 -4.37 -13.58
N GLY A 441 -6.18 -4.58 -12.32
CA GLY A 441 -6.95 -3.62 -11.54
C GLY A 441 -7.57 -4.24 -10.29
N VAL A 442 -8.10 -3.38 -9.41
CA VAL A 442 -8.77 -3.75 -8.15
C VAL A 442 -10.27 -3.46 -8.20
N GLY A 443 -10.98 -3.75 -7.10
CA GLY A 443 -12.43 -3.56 -6.95
C GLY A 443 -13.27 -4.75 -7.43
N PRO A 444 -14.54 -4.54 -7.81
CA PRO A 444 -15.48 -5.64 -8.10
C PRO A 444 -15.03 -6.61 -9.21
N LYS A 445 -14.24 -6.15 -10.18
CA LYS A 445 -13.67 -6.96 -11.28
C LYS A 445 -12.15 -7.07 -11.16
N SER A 446 -11.65 -7.33 -9.95
CA SER A 446 -10.22 -7.45 -9.67
C SER A 446 -9.55 -8.49 -10.58
N ARG A 447 -8.42 -8.12 -11.20
CA ARG A 447 -7.70 -8.98 -12.13
C ARG A 447 -6.21 -8.67 -12.12
N LEU A 448 -5.39 -9.71 -12.28
CA LEU A 448 -3.97 -9.56 -12.54
C LEU A 448 -3.73 -9.20 -14.02
N GLY A 449 -2.92 -8.18 -14.26
CA GLY A 449 -2.51 -7.77 -15.59
C GLY A 449 -1.56 -8.76 -16.26
N ARG A 450 -1.46 -8.63 -17.59
CA ARG A 450 -0.66 -9.48 -18.48
C ARG A 450 0.61 -8.74 -18.89
N THR A 451 1.74 -9.45 -18.92
CA THR A 451 3.00 -8.84 -19.39
C THR A 451 2.99 -8.78 -20.91
N ILE A 452 3.02 -7.58 -21.48
CA ILE A 452 2.89 -7.36 -22.93
C ILE A 452 4.25 -7.26 -23.62
N GLU A 453 5.19 -6.57 -22.99
CA GLU A 453 6.53 -6.37 -23.52
C GLU A 453 7.52 -6.31 -22.35
N ARG A 454 8.74 -6.84 -22.54
CA ARG A 454 9.80 -6.92 -21.53
C ARG A 454 11.04 -6.18 -21.99
N GLY A 455 11.88 -5.77 -21.05
CA GLY A 455 13.22 -5.25 -21.35
C GLY A 455 13.23 -3.85 -21.95
N ILE A 456 12.16 -3.07 -21.78
CA ILE A 456 12.06 -1.71 -22.31
C ILE A 456 12.94 -0.78 -21.48
N PRO A 457 13.93 -0.09 -22.06
CA PRO A 457 14.73 0.89 -21.32
C PRO A 457 13.86 2.02 -20.75
N SER A 458 14.20 2.50 -19.55
CA SER A 458 13.41 3.51 -18.82
C SER A 458 13.08 4.77 -19.65
N TYR A 459 14.01 5.22 -20.50
CA TYR A 459 13.84 6.40 -21.36
C TYR A 459 12.84 6.22 -22.50
N GLN A 460 12.44 4.98 -22.82
CA GLN A 460 11.43 4.71 -23.86
C GLN A 460 10.01 4.59 -23.30
N ILE A 461 9.86 4.55 -21.97
CA ILE A 461 8.58 4.26 -21.32
C ILE A 461 7.51 5.30 -21.67
N ILE A 462 7.84 6.59 -21.59
CA ILE A 462 6.89 7.66 -21.93
C ILE A 462 6.41 7.48 -23.38
N LYS A 463 7.33 7.37 -24.35
CA LYS A 463 6.98 7.18 -25.76
C LYS A 463 6.00 6.01 -25.97
N LYS A 464 6.29 4.86 -25.37
CA LYS A 464 5.50 3.63 -25.49
C LYS A 464 4.12 3.73 -24.84
N ILE A 465 4.04 4.35 -23.66
CA ILE A 465 2.75 4.55 -22.98
C ILE A 465 1.91 5.60 -23.71
N SER A 466 2.51 6.65 -24.26
CA SER A 466 1.80 7.65 -25.08
C SER A 466 1.22 7.03 -26.35
N ALA A 467 2.00 6.20 -27.05
CA ALA A 467 1.52 5.44 -28.22
C ALA A 467 0.28 4.61 -27.86
N LEU A 468 0.34 3.86 -26.74
CA LEU A 468 -0.77 3.05 -26.26
C LEU A 468 -2.00 3.89 -25.90
N ILE A 469 -1.83 5.03 -25.23
CA ILE A 469 -2.95 5.92 -24.86
C ILE A 469 -3.56 6.56 -26.11
N ASN A 470 -2.76 6.98 -27.09
CA ASN A 470 -3.25 7.51 -28.36
C ASN A 470 -4.10 6.46 -29.10
N ASN A 471 -3.60 5.23 -29.16
CA ASN A 471 -4.34 4.11 -29.73
C ASN A 471 -5.63 3.79 -28.95
N TYR A 472 -5.62 3.91 -27.62
CA TYR A 472 -6.83 3.80 -26.81
C TYR A 472 -7.84 4.90 -27.18
N ILE A 473 -7.42 6.16 -27.30
CA ILE A 473 -8.32 7.27 -27.67
C ILE A 473 -8.98 7.03 -29.02
N ILE A 474 -8.22 6.56 -30.01
CA ILE A 474 -8.71 6.33 -31.39
C ILE A 474 -9.68 5.15 -31.44
N ASN A 475 -9.39 4.08 -30.70
CA ASN A 475 -10.07 2.79 -30.86
C ASN A 475 -11.02 2.45 -29.71
N ARG A 476 -11.16 3.31 -28.68
CA ARG A 476 -12.06 3.04 -27.56
C ARG A 476 -13.51 3.09 -28.01
N LYS A 477 -14.32 2.17 -27.48
CA LYS A 477 -15.78 2.27 -27.59
C LYS A 477 -16.30 3.40 -26.69
N ASP A 478 -17.53 3.84 -26.93
CA ASP A 478 -18.16 4.88 -26.11
C ASP A 478 -18.15 4.49 -24.62
N SER A 479 -17.62 5.38 -23.79
CA SER A 479 -17.47 5.19 -22.34
C SER A 479 -16.61 3.98 -21.91
N GLU A 480 -15.81 3.39 -22.81
CA GLU A 480 -14.92 2.28 -22.49
C GLU A 480 -13.72 2.76 -21.65
N ILE A 481 -13.56 2.23 -20.44
CA ILE A 481 -12.38 2.49 -19.61
C ILE A 481 -11.14 1.77 -20.15
N PHE A 482 -9.95 2.27 -19.83
CA PHE A 482 -8.69 1.75 -20.35
C PHE A 482 -8.46 0.26 -20.01
N ARG A 483 -8.86 -0.16 -18.81
CA ARG A 483 -8.76 -1.57 -18.39
C ARG A 483 -9.52 -2.51 -19.32
N ASP A 484 -10.74 -2.13 -19.69
CA ASP A 484 -11.63 -2.95 -20.51
C ASP A 484 -11.15 -2.98 -21.96
N PHE A 485 -10.68 -1.83 -22.46
CA PHE A 485 -9.95 -1.73 -23.72
C PHE A 485 -8.76 -2.71 -23.76
N CYS A 486 -7.92 -2.73 -22.72
CA CYS A 486 -6.80 -3.67 -22.68
C CYS A 486 -7.28 -5.12 -22.63
N ASN A 487 -8.33 -5.43 -21.88
CA ASN A 487 -8.80 -6.79 -21.68
C ASN A 487 -9.52 -7.40 -22.89
N ARG A 488 -10.06 -6.59 -23.81
CA ARG A 488 -10.63 -7.09 -25.07
C ARG A 488 -9.62 -7.37 -26.17
N HIS A 489 -8.37 -6.90 -26.03
CA HIS A 489 -7.30 -7.16 -26.98
C HIS A 489 -6.40 -8.31 -26.51
N SER A 490 -5.89 -9.06 -27.48
CA SER A 490 -4.81 -10.04 -27.30
C SER A 490 -3.49 -9.35 -26.92
N GLU A 491 -2.54 -10.13 -26.41
CA GLU A 491 -1.23 -9.60 -26.06
C GLU A 491 -0.46 -9.08 -27.28
N GLU A 492 -0.62 -9.73 -28.44
CA GLU A 492 0.05 -9.32 -29.69
C GLU A 492 -0.54 -8.02 -30.24
N GLU A 493 -1.87 -7.85 -30.20
CA GLU A 493 -2.52 -6.59 -30.56
C GLU A 493 -2.01 -5.45 -29.66
N LEU A 494 -2.03 -5.63 -28.34
CA LEU A 494 -1.52 -4.62 -27.40
C LEU A 494 -0.04 -4.29 -27.65
N LYS A 495 0.78 -5.29 -27.96
CA LYS A 495 2.19 -5.10 -28.29
C LYS A 495 2.38 -4.25 -29.55
N ASN A 496 1.49 -4.37 -30.54
CA ASN A 496 1.52 -3.52 -31.73
C ASN A 496 1.05 -2.10 -31.43
N LEU A 497 0.04 -1.91 -30.57
CA LEU A 497 -0.42 -0.58 -30.13
C LEU A 497 0.62 0.19 -29.29
N ILE A 498 1.62 -0.50 -28.72
CA ILE A 498 2.71 0.13 -27.96
C ILE A 498 3.88 0.59 -28.86
N LYS A 499 3.98 0.08 -30.10
CA LYS A 499 5.07 0.39 -31.03
C LYS A 499 4.82 1.66 -31.85
N ASN A 500 3.56 1.88 -32.24
CA ASN A 500 3.15 2.87 -33.23
C ASN A 500 2.58 4.13 -32.58
#